data_AF-A0A5S4TS70-F1
#
_entry.id   AF-A0A5S4TS70-F1
#
_cell.length_a   1.000
_cell.length_b   1.000
_cell.length_c   1.000
_cell.angle_alpha   90.00
_cell.angle_beta   90.00
_cell.angle_gamma   90.00
#
_symmetry.space_group_name_H-M   'P 1'
#
loop_
_entity.id
_entity.type
_entity.pdbx_description
1 polymer ?
#
loop_
_entity_poly.entity_id
_entity_poly.type
_entity_poly.pdbx_seq_one_letter_code
_entity_poly.pdbx_strand_id
1 'polypeptide(L)'
;RPCIPTIPGAELGGSSDDVFAWEQLPESVAILGAGYIAVELAGVLRALGVKTDLFVRRDRPLRTFDSYIVEGLVNEMEKTGLPLHTHKVPVKLEETEEGITIHFEDGSSHTASQVIWATGRRPNVDGLELEKAGVTLNQRGFIQVDEYQNTVVDGIYA
;
A
#
# COMPACT_ATOMS: atom_id res chain seq x y z
N ARG A 1 -6.48 8.65 4.22
CA ARG A 1 -6.13 8.51 2.77
C ARG A 1 -5.03 7.47 2.55
N PRO A 2 -4.93 6.85 1.36
CA PRO A 2 -3.76 6.04 0.97
C PRO A 2 -2.44 6.81 1.09
N CYS A 3 -1.34 6.12 1.39
CA CYS A 3 0.00 6.70 1.45
C CYS A 3 0.74 6.44 0.15
N ILE A 4 1.01 7.50 -0.62
CA ILE A 4 1.84 7.45 -1.82
C ILE A 4 3.28 7.81 -1.43
N PRO A 5 4.29 6.98 -1.77
CA PRO A 5 5.70 7.30 -1.50
C PRO A 5 6.18 8.52 -2.30
N THR A 6 7.17 9.22 -1.78
CA THR A 6 7.83 10.34 -2.48
C THR A 6 9.02 9.81 -3.28
N ILE A 7 8.74 9.24 -4.45
CA ILE A 7 9.74 8.80 -5.44
C ILE A 7 9.37 9.35 -6.82
N PRO A 8 10.32 9.51 -7.76
CA PRO A 8 10.00 9.93 -9.13
C PRO A 8 8.99 9.01 -9.80
N GLY A 9 7.96 9.57 -10.42
CA GLY A 9 6.89 8.83 -11.10
C GLY A 9 5.87 8.16 -10.19
N ALA A 10 5.89 8.43 -8.86
CA ALA A 10 4.96 7.80 -7.93
C ALA A 10 3.48 8.03 -8.29
N GLU A 11 3.18 9.16 -8.93
CA GLU A 11 1.87 9.55 -9.46
C GLU A 11 1.35 8.65 -10.59
N LEU A 12 2.23 7.89 -11.26
CA LEU A 12 1.84 6.90 -12.26
C LEU A 12 1.16 5.68 -11.59
N GLY A 13 1.48 5.41 -10.32
CA GLY A 13 0.84 4.34 -9.55
C GLY A 13 -0.46 4.80 -8.90
N GLY A 14 -1.48 3.94 -8.94
CA GLY A 14 -2.74 4.12 -8.23
C GLY A 14 -2.70 3.63 -6.78
N SER A 15 -3.87 3.56 -6.17
CA SER A 15 -4.12 3.12 -4.80
C SER A 15 -5.26 2.11 -4.75
N SER A 16 -5.67 1.69 -3.55
CA SER A 16 -6.87 0.86 -3.38
C SER A 16 -8.14 1.52 -3.95
N ASP A 17 -8.21 2.85 -3.91
CA ASP A 17 -9.41 3.58 -4.36
C ASP A 17 -9.59 3.39 -5.89
N ASP A 18 -8.48 3.38 -6.63
CA ASP A 18 -8.46 3.17 -8.09
C ASP A 18 -8.86 1.74 -8.47
N VAL A 19 -8.45 0.74 -7.67
CA VAL A 19 -8.85 -0.66 -7.90
C VAL A 19 -10.36 -0.83 -7.88
N PHE A 20 -11.05 -0.18 -6.95
CA PHE A 20 -12.51 -0.22 -6.87
C PHE A 20 -13.21 0.65 -7.93
N ALA A 21 -12.48 1.56 -8.57
CA ALA A 21 -12.99 2.39 -9.65
C ALA A 21 -12.88 1.71 -11.04
N TRP A 22 -12.16 0.60 -11.16
CA TRP A 22 -12.00 -0.11 -12.42
C TRP A 22 -13.32 -0.72 -12.91
N GLU A 23 -13.76 -0.34 -14.10
CA GLU A 23 -14.89 -0.98 -14.78
C GLU A 23 -14.50 -2.32 -15.42
N GLN A 24 -13.20 -2.50 -15.71
CA GLN A 24 -12.63 -3.72 -16.29
C GLN A 24 -11.31 -4.06 -15.60
N LEU A 25 -11.04 -5.36 -15.44
CA LEU A 25 -9.79 -5.83 -14.86
C LEU A 25 -8.62 -5.57 -15.84
N PRO A 26 -7.45 -5.11 -15.34
CA PRO A 26 -6.27 -4.95 -16.17
C PRO A 26 -5.69 -6.32 -16.56
N GLU A 27 -4.87 -6.36 -17.62
CA GLU A 27 -4.15 -7.57 -18.02
C GLU A 27 -3.13 -8.00 -16.95
N SER A 28 -2.41 -7.03 -16.38
CA SER A 28 -1.43 -7.27 -15.32
C SER A 28 -1.41 -6.16 -14.28
N VAL A 29 -1.08 -6.53 -13.04
CA VAL A 29 -1.01 -5.61 -11.91
C VAL A 29 0.19 -5.92 -11.02
N ALA A 30 0.93 -4.88 -10.64
CA ALA A 30 1.98 -4.95 -9.64
C ALA A 30 1.54 -4.24 -8.36
N ILE A 31 1.50 -4.96 -7.24
CA ILE A 31 1.08 -4.42 -5.94
C ILE A 31 2.33 -4.16 -5.08
N LEU A 32 2.53 -2.91 -4.69
CA LEU A 32 3.64 -2.45 -3.88
C LEU A 32 3.18 -2.23 -2.43
N GLY A 33 3.36 -3.25 -1.59
CA GLY A 33 2.88 -3.20 -0.20
C GLY A 33 3.01 -4.54 0.54
N ALA A 34 2.98 -4.49 1.87
CA ALA A 34 3.15 -5.67 2.73
C ALA A 34 2.07 -5.79 3.83
N GLY A 35 1.09 -4.88 3.85
CA GLY A 35 -0.02 -4.89 4.79
C GLY A 35 -1.21 -5.72 4.33
N TYR A 36 -2.26 -5.75 5.14
CA TYR A 36 -3.49 -6.52 4.85
C TYR A 36 -4.10 -6.15 3.50
N ILE A 37 -4.25 -4.86 3.17
CA ILE A 37 -4.78 -4.39 1.88
C ILE A 37 -3.98 -4.97 0.70
N ALA A 38 -2.66 -5.00 0.81
CA ALA A 38 -1.81 -5.50 -0.27
C ALA A 38 -2.03 -7.00 -0.49
N VAL A 39 -2.09 -7.79 0.59
CA VAL A 39 -2.34 -9.23 0.55
C VAL A 39 -3.74 -9.56 0.03
N GLU A 40 -4.76 -8.85 0.51
CA GLU A 40 -6.15 -9.04 0.11
C GLU A 40 -6.34 -8.75 -1.38
N LEU A 41 -5.88 -7.59 -1.86
CA LEU A 41 -5.99 -7.22 -3.28
C LEU A 41 -5.21 -8.18 -4.17
N ALA A 42 -4.01 -8.61 -3.75
CA ALA A 42 -3.21 -9.55 -4.51
C ALA A 42 -3.92 -10.90 -4.68
N GLY A 43 -4.49 -11.44 -3.60
CA GLY A 43 -5.24 -12.69 -3.64
C GLY A 43 -6.49 -12.60 -4.52
N VAL A 44 -7.28 -11.53 -4.37
CA VAL A 44 -8.50 -11.31 -5.15
C VAL A 44 -8.20 -11.18 -6.64
N LEU A 45 -7.27 -10.30 -7.03
CA LEU A 45 -6.95 -10.05 -8.44
C LEU A 45 -6.33 -11.28 -9.10
N ARG A 46 -5.49 -12.04 -8.38
CA ARG A 46 -4.97 -13.32 -8.85
C ARG A 46 -6.09 -14.33 -9.10
N ALA A 47 -7.04 -14.47 -8.16
CA ALA A 47 -8.15 -15.41 -8.29
C ALA A 47 -9.10 -15.04 -9.46
N LEU A 48 -9.18 -13.76 -9.80
CA LEU A 48 -9.92 -13.26 -10.95
C LEU A 48 -9.18 -13.40 -12.29
N GLY A 49 -7.97 -13.98 -12.29
CA GLY A 49 -7.19 -14.26 -13.49
C GLY A 49 -6.25 -13.16 -13.94
N VAL A 50 -6.10 -12.07 -13.17
CA VAL A 50 -5.15 -11.00 -13.49
C VAL A 50 -3.72 -11.49 -13.21
N LYS A 51 -2.78 -11.20 -14.12
CA LYS A 51 -1.35 -11.44 -13.88
C LYS A 51 -0.87 -10.50 -12.75
N THR A 52 -0.83 -11.05 -11.55
CA THR A 52 -0.67 -10.29 -10.31
C THR A 52 0.65 -10.63 -9.64
N ASP A 53 1.48 -9.62 -9.38
CA ASP A 53 2.77 -9.73 -8.69
C ASP A 53 2.76 -8.86 -7.42
N LEU A 54 3.18 -9.44 -6.29
CA LEU A 54 3.24 -8.76 -4.99
C LEU A 54 4.68 -8.46 -4.59
N PHE A 55 5.01 -7.20 -4.33
CA PHE A 55 6.35 -6.77 -3.98
C PHE A 55 6.40 -6.25 -2.54
N VAL A 56 7.29 -6.84 -1.73
CA VAL A 56 7.51 -6.45 -0.34
C VAL A 56 8.94 -5.97 -0.12
N ARG A 57 9.10 -4.89 0.67
CA ARG A 57 10.41 -4.23 0.90
C ARG A 57 11.39 -5.04 1.75
N ARG A 58 10.93 -6.06 2.46
CA ARG A 58 11.75 -6.89 3.36
C ARG A 58 11.51 -8.37 3.07
N ASP A 59 11.72 -9.21 4.08
CA ASP A 59 11.71 -10.66 4.02
C ASP A 59 10.32 -11.28 3.83
N ARG A 60 9.26 -10.69 4.40
CA ARG A 60 7.89 -11.26 4.33
C ARG A 60 6.77 -10.20 4.42
N PRO A 61 5.56 -10.49 3.90
CA PRO A 61 4.37 -9.69 4.17
C PRO A 61 3.90 -9.84 5.63
N LEU A 62 2.97 -8.99 6.06
CA LEU A 62 2.28 -9.07 7.35
C LEU A 62 3.25 -9.20 8.54
N ARG A 63 4.33 -8.42 8.56
CA ARG A 63 5.43 -8.58 9.53
C ARG A 63 5.02 -8.56 11.01
N THR A 64 3.93 -7.88 11.35
CA THR A 64 3.41 -7.80 12.72
C THR A 64 2.57 -9.02 13.13
N PHE A 65 2.24 -9.90 12.19
CA PHE A 65 1.49 -11.13 12.42
C PHE A 65 2.45 -12.27 12.77
N ASP A 66 1.90 -13.26 13.48
CA ASP A 66 2.58 -14.49 13.86
C ASP A 66 3.23 -15.16 12.64
N SER A 67 4.50 -15.52 12.77
CA SER A 67 5.30 -16.04 11.65
C SER A 67 4.73 -17.36 11.11
N TYR A 68 4.21 -18.23 11.97
CA TYR A 68 3.69 -19.53 11.55
C TYR A 68 2.45 -19.38 10.66
N ILE A 69 1.60 -18.41 10.97
CA ILE A 69 0.43 -18.09 10.14
C ILE A 69 0.85 -17.48 8.80
N VAL A 70 1.83 -16.57 8.82
CA VAL A 70 2.32 -15.93 7.59
C VAL A 70 3.06 -16.91 6.68
N GLU A 71 3.78 -17.88 7.23
CA GLU A 71 4.39 -18.97 6.45
C GLU A 71 3.32 -19.79 5.71
N GLY A 72 2.19 -20.08 6.36
CA GLY A 72 1.04 -20.70 5.71
C GLY A 72 0.54 -19.91 4.49
N LEU A 73 0.43 -18.59 4.62
CA LEU A 73 0.05 -17.70 3.52
C LEU A 73 1.07 -17.71 2.38
N VAL A 74 2.37 -17.60 2.69
CA VAL A 74 3.44 -17.56 1.68
C VAL A 74 3.49 -18.89 0.89
N ASN A 75 3.34 -20.02 1.59
CA ASN A 75 3.26 -21.32 0.94
C ASN A 75 2.03 -21.43 0.01
N GLU A 76 0.90 -20.82 0.39
CA GLU A 76 -0.30 -20.82 -0.45
C GLU A 76 -0.17 -19.90 -1.67
N MET A 77 0.50 -18.75 -1.53
CA MET A 77 0.84 -17.88 -2.67
C MET A 77 1.68 -18.65 -3.70
N GLU A 78 2.68 -19.41 -3.25
CA GLU A 78 3.49 -20.24 -4.15
C GLU A 78 2.65 -21.33 -4.84
N LYS A 79 1.83 -22.08 -4.09
CA LYS A 79 0.97 -23.14 -4.66
C LYS A 79 -0.03 -22.64 -5.69
N THR A 80 -0.57 -21.44 -5.49
CA THR A 80 -1.55 -20.81 -6.39
C THR A 80 -0.89 -19.98 -7.51
N GLY A 81 0.44 -19.91 -7.50
CA GLY A 81 1.26 -19.21 -8.49
C GLY A 81 1.18 -17.68 -8.41
N LEU A 82 0.82 -17.11 -7.24
CA LEU A 82 0.91 -15.68 -6.96
C LEU A 82 2.37 -15.34 -6.63
N PRO A 83 3.13 -14.70 -7.52
CA PRO A 83 4.54 -14.41 -7.27
C PRO A 83 4.69 -13.36 -6.16
N LEU A 84 5.43 -13.73 -5.12
CA LEU A 84 5.83 -12.85 -4.03
C LEU A 84 7.31 -12.51 -4.18
N HIS A 85 7.60 -11.22 -4.41
CA HIS A 85 8.95 -10.70 -4.58
C HIS A 85 9.41 -10.01 -3.29
N THR A 86 10.39 -10.58 -2.61
CA THR A 86 10.92 -10.05 -1.34
C THR A 86 12.12 -9.13 -1.58
N HIS A 87 12.42 -8.28 -0.60
CA HIS A 87 13.54 -7.33 -0.65
C HIS A 87 13.47 -6.33 -1.83
N LYS A 88 12.26 -5.95 -2.25
CA LYS A 88 12.03 -5.03 -3.36
C LYS A 88 11.68 -3.64 -2.86
N VAL A 89 12.65 -2.73 -2.93
CA VAL A 89 12.48 -1.31 -2.56
C VAL A 89 12.32 -0.50 -3.85
N PRO A 90 11.12 0.02 -4.17
CA PRO A 90 10.91 0.81 -5.38
C PRO A 90 11.58 2.18 -5.25
N VAL A 91 12.31 2.59 -6.30
CA VAL A 91 13.07 3.85 -6.35
C VAL A 91 12.57 4.81 -7.43
N LYS A 92 11.93 4.31 -8.49
CA LYS A 92 11.34 5.11 -9.58
C LYS A 92 10.22 4.32 -10.25
N LEU A 93 9.17 5.01 -10.68
CA LEU A 93 8.23 4.51 -11.69
C LEU A 93 8.45 5.25 -13.01
N GLU A 94 8.20 4.57 -14.11
CA GLU A 94 8.39 5.08 -15.47
C GLU A 94 7.29 4.56 -16.39
N GLU A 95 6.66 5.46 -17.13
CA GLU A 95 5.69 5.10 -18.16
C GLU A 95 6.43 4.62 -19.43
N THR A 96 5.97 3.51 -20.00
CA THR A 96 6.51 2.88 -21.21
C THR A 96 5.37 2.46 -22.14
N GLU A 97 5.71 2.04 -23.36
CA GLU A 97 4.70 1.55 -24.33
C GLU A 97 3.98 0.27 -23.83
N GLU A 98 4.60 -0.50 -22.94
CA GLU A 98 4.07 -1.75 -22.38
C GLU A 98 3.29 -1.55 -21.06
N GLY A 99 3.27 -0.33 -20.50
CA GLY A 99 2.61 0.00 -19.24
C GLY A 99 3.51 0.81 -18.32
N ILE A 100 3.54 0.46 -17.03
CA ILE A 100 4.33 1.17 -16.02
C ILE A 100 5.45 0.24 -15.54
N THR A 101 6.69 0.71 -15.69
CA THR A 101 7.89 0.02 -15.22
C THR A 101 8.28 0.53 -13.84
N ILE A 102 8.41 -0.41 -12.89
CA ILE A 102 8.92 -0.18 -11.55
C ILE A 102 10.41 -0.48 -11.55
N HIS A 103 11.23 0.47 -11.12
CA HIS A 103 12.66 0.30 -10.88
C HIS A 103 12.90 0.08 -9.40
N PHE A 104 13.70 -0.94 -9.05
CA PHE A 104 14.02 -1.29 -7.67
C PHE A 104 15.48 -0.95 -7.31
N GLU A 105 15.74 -0.77 -6.01
CA GLU A 105 17.06 -0.43 -5.47
C GLU A 105 18.13 -1.48 -5.77
N ASP A 106 17.74 -2.75 -5.95
CA ASP A 106 18.65 -3.85 -6.30
C ASP A 106 19.04 -3.88 -7.79
N GLY A 107 18.60 -2.89 -8.58
CA GLY A 107 18.86 -2.77 -10.00
C GLY A 107 17.93 -3.58 -10.90
N SER A 108 17.00 -4.35 -10.33
CA SER A 108 15.96 -5.05 -11.09
C SER A 108 14.81 -4.11 -11.46
N SER A 109 14.01 -4.53 -12.43
CA SER A 109 12.78 -3.84 -12.82
C SER A 109 11.64 -4.83 -13.10
N HIS A 110 10.41 -4.32 -13.08
CA HIS A 110 9.21 -5.07 -13.44
C HIS A 110 8.18 -4.16 -14.11
N THR A 111 7.56 -4.62 -15.20
CA THR A 111 6.56 -3.86 -15.95
C THR A 111 5.19 -4.50 -15.81
N ALA A 112 4.16 -3.68 -15.55
CA ALA A 112 2.77 -4.10 -15.48
C ALA A 112 1.85 -3.02 -16.05
N SER A 113 0.63 -3.40 -16.47
CA SER A 113 -0.36 -2.48 -17.00
C SER A 113 -0.79 -1.46 -15.94
N GLN A 114 -0.96 -1.91 -14.69
CA GLN A 114 -1.31 -1.07 -13.54
C GLN A 114 -0.35 -1.31 -12.37
N VAL A 115 0.01 -0.25 -11.65
CA VAL A 115 0.79 -0.34 -10.40
C VAL A 115 -0.03 0.21 -9.25
N ILE A 116 -0.15 -0.54 -8.16
CA ILE A 116 -0.96 -0.17 -6.99
C ILE A 116 -0.08 0.02 -5.74
N TRP A 117 -0.15 1.21 -5.16
CA TRP A 117 0.43 1.53 -3.87
C TRP A 117 -0.46 1.03 -2.72
N ALA A 118 0.05 0.07 -1.97
CA ALA A 118 -0.58 -0.45 -0.76
C ALA A 118 0.39 -0.39 0.44
N THR A 119 1.17 0.69 0.52
CA THR A 119 2.26 0.84 1.51
C THR A 119 1.79 1.22 2.91
N GLY A 120 0.56 1.75 3.02
CA GLY A 120 -0.05 2.17 4.27
C GLY A 120 -1.11 3.25 4.06
N ARG A 121 -1.64 3.77 5.17
CA ARG A 121 -2.63 4.85 5.18
C ARG A 121 -2.17 5.96 6.12
N ARG A 122 -2.56 7.20 5.80
CA ARG A 122 -2.31 8.39 6.63
C ARG A 122 -3.63 9.03 7.05
N PRO A 123 -3.69 9.66 8.24
CA PRO A 123 -4.86 10.37 8.68
C PRO A 123 -5.08 11.64 7.83
N ASN A 124 -6.34 12.07 7.72
CA ASN A 124 -6.70 13.31 7.03
C ASN A 124 -6.72 14.46 8.05
N VAL A 125 -5.55 14.99 8.40
CA VAL A 125 -5.40 16.07 9.40
C VAL A 125 -5.10 17.44 8.78
N ASP A 126 -4.72 17.46 7.50
CA ASP A 126 -4.45 18.70 6.77
C ASP A 126 -5.75 19.34 6.28
N GLY A 127 -5.76 20.68 6.19
CA GLY A 127 -6.91 21.43 5.66
C GLY A 127 -8.11 21.57 6.60
N LEU A 128 -7.97 21.12 7.85
CA LEU A 128 -9.00 21.26 8.90
C LEU A 128 -8.84 22.52 9.76
N GLU A 129 -7.75 23.28 9.57
CA GLU A 129 -7.38 24.44 10.39
C GLU A 129 -7.39 24.12 11.91
N LEU A 130 -6.86 22.95 12.28
CA LEU A 130 -6.84 22.44 13.66
C LEU A 130 -6.22 23.43 14.65
N GLU A 131 -5.27 24.23 14.18
CA GLU A 131 -4.59 25.27 14.94
C GLU A 131 -5.55 26.35 15.43
N LYS A 132 -6.60 26.67 14.65
CA LYS A 132 -7.64 27.64 15.05
C LYS A 132 -8.53 27.09 16.16
N ALA A 133 -8.73 25.77 16.18
CA ALA A 133 -9.48 25.09 17.23
C ALA A 133 -8.62 24.77 18.46
N GLY A 134 -7.29 24.83 18.36
CA GLY A 134 -6.35 24.47 19.43
C GLY A 134 -6.10 22.96 19.55
N VAL A 135 -6.53 22.16 18.57
CA VAL A 135 -6.35 20.70 18.55
C VAL A 135 -4.93 20.35 18.15
N THR A 136 -4.29 19.43 18.89
CA THR A 136 -2.88 19.05 18.68
C THR A 136 -2.73 17.69 18.04
N LEU A 137 -1.60 17.49 17.35
CA LEU A 137 -1.20 16.19 16.81
C LEU A 137 -0.12 15.56 17.71
N ASN A 138 -0.11 14.23 17.77
CA ASN A 138 0.96 13.48 18.40
C ASN A 138 2.19 13.34 17.48
N GLN A 139 3.30 12.82 18.01
CA GLN A 139 4.56 12.66 17.24
C GLN A 139 4.43 11.74 16.02
N ARG A 140 3.37 10.92 15.94
CA ARG A 140 3.09 10.03 14.81
C ARG A 140 2.23 10.70 13.73
N GLY A 141 1.83 11.96 13.92
CA GLY A 141 1.03 12.75 12.98
C GLY A 141 -0.47 12.50 13.03
N PHE A 142 -0.99 11.88 14.11
CA PHE A 142 -2.43 11.70 14.35
C PHE A 142 -2.94 12.73 15.35
N ILE A 143 -4.25 13.02 15.36
CA ILE A 143 -4.86 13.83 16.43
C ILE A 143 -4.56 13.18 17.79
N GLN A 144 -4.07 13.96 18.75
CA GLN A 144 -3.79 13.48 20.10
C GLN A 144 -5.10 13.35 20.88
N VAL A 145 -5.33 12.16 21.43
CA VAL A 145 -6.49 11.86 22.28
C VAL A 145 -6.09 11.08 23.53
N ASP A 146 -6.96 11.09 24.54
CA ASP A 146 -6.89 10.19 25.69
C ASP A 146 -7.66 8.87 25.45
N GLU A 147 -7.81 8.04 26.49
CA GLU A 147 -8.51 6.75 26.41
C GLU A 147 -10.04 6.88 26.23
N TYR A 148 -10.60 8.08 26.34
CA TYR A 148 -12.03 8.40 26.17
C TYR A 148 -12.30 9.19 24.89
N GLN A 149 -11.30 9.29 24.00
CA GLN A 149 -11.38 10.04 22.73
C GLN A 149 -11.42 11.57 22.87
N ASN A 150 -11.09 12.11 24.04
CA ASN A 150 -11.02 13.56 24.23
C ASN A 150 -9.75 14.11 23.59
N THR A 151 -9.86 15.25 22.89
CA THR A 151 -8.68 16.03 22.52
C THR A 151 -8.20 16.89 23.70
N VAL A 152 -7.14 17.68 23.50
CA VAL A 152 -6.70 18.67 24.51
C VAL A 152 -7.66 19.85 24.68
N VAL A 153 -8.65 19.99 23.79
CA VAL A 153 -9.65 21.06 23.80
C VAL A 153 -10.98 20.48 24.26
N ASP A 154 -11.51 21.00 25.37
CA ASP A 154 -12.78 20.53 25.91
C ASP A 154 -13.93 20.71 24.90
N GLY A 155 -14.77 19.69 24.76
CA GLY A 155 -15.85 19.64 23.76
C GLY A 155 -15.45 19.24 22.33
N ILE A 156 -14.17 18.97 22.05
CA ILE A 156 -13.69 18.44 20.77
C ILE A 156 -13.13 17.03 20.96
N TYR A 157 -13.59 16.09 20.12
CA TYR A 157 -13.28 14.65 20.19
C TYR A 157 -12.78 14.13 18.84
N ALA A 158 -12.01 13.03 18.84
CA ALA A 158 -11.47 12.41 17.62
C ALA A 158 -11.26 10.88 17.70
#